data_AF-A0AAV4UKV4-F1
#
_entry.id   AF-A0AAV4UKV4-F1
#
_cell.length_a   1.000
_cell.length_b   1.000
_cell.length_c   1.000
_cell.angle_alpha   90.00
_cell.angle_beta   90.00
_cell.angle_gamma   90.00
#
_symmetry.space_group_name_H-M   'P 1'
#
loop_
_entity.id
_entity.type
_entity.pdbx_description
1 polymer ?
#
loop_
_entity_poly.entity_id
_entity_poly.type
_entity_poly.pdbx_seq_one_letter_code
_entity_poly.pdbx_strand_id
1 'polypeptide(L)' 'MYSILCDSRAALLAIVSNNNPKTQDILDCRYHLENLESLGNNYRSPVGSCPHCGVQAMRKADFLAKRGL' A
#
# COMPACT_ATOMS: atom_id res chain seq x y z
N MET A 1 12.55 -10.00 -0.77
CA MET A 1 11.46 -9.61 -1.68
C MET A 1 10.25 -9.26 -0.83
N TYR A 2 9.88 -7.99 -0.78
CA TYR A 2 8.81 -7.51 0.10
C TYR A 2 7.53 -7.27 -0.70
N SER A 3 6.38 -7.65 -0.14
CA SER A 3 5.08 -7.43 -0.76
C SER A 3 4.29 -6.47 0.11
N ILE A 4 3.89 -5.33 -0.47
CA ILE A 4 3.02 -4.37 0.20
C ILE A 4 1.58 -4.82 -0.04
N LEU A 5 0.86 -5.08 1.05
CA LEU A 5 -0.54 -5.49 1.02
C LEU A 5 -1.41 -4.28 1.32
N CYS A 6 -2.41 -4.06 0.49
CA CYS A 6 -3.41 -3.03 0.70
C CYS A 6 -4.80 -3.64 0.56
N ASP A 7 -5.65 -3.35 1.53
CA ASP A 7 -7.06 -3.73 1.59
C ASP A 7 -7.98 -2.75 0.86
N SER A 8 -7.54 -1.51 0.65
CA SER A 8 -8.27 -0.48 -0.10
C SER A 8 -7.96 -0.55 -1.59
N ARG A 9 -8.89 -1.12 -2.36
CA ARG A 9 -8.83 -1.12 -3.83
C ARG A 9 -8.74 0.30 -4.40
N ALA A 10 -9.41 1.26 -3.77
CA ALA A 10 -9.35 2.67 -4.18
C ALA A 10 -7.95 3.26 -4.01
N ALA A 11 -7.30 3.01 -2.85
CA ALA A 11 -5.93 3.47 -2.60
C ALA A 11 -4.93 2.81 -3.55
N LEU A 12 -5.08 1.51 -3.83
CA LEU A 12 -4.27 0.82 -4.84
C LEU A 12 -4.40 1.49 -6.20
N LEU A 13 -5.62 1.65 -6.70
CA LEU A 13 -5.84 2.29 -8.00
C LEU A 13 -5.32 3.73 -8.02
N ALA A 14 -5.41 4.46 -6.92
CA ALA A 14 -4.86 5.80 -6.78
C ALA A 14 -3.32 5.82 -6.88
N ILE A 15 -2.65 4.89 -6.21
CA ILE A 15 -1.18 4.79 -6.20
C ILE A 15 -0.66 4.30 -7.56
N VAL A 16 -1.27 3.27 -8.15
CA VAL A 16 -0.77 2.63 -9.38
C VAL A 16 -1.16 3.41 -10.66
N SER A 17 -2.29 4.13 -10.65
CA SER A 17 -2.77 4.84 -11.85
C SER A 17 -2.18 6.23 -11.98
N ASN A 18 -1.48 6.51 -13.09
CA ASN A 18 -0.87 7.82 -13.33
C ASN A 18 -1.89 8.97 -13.56
N ASN A 19 -3.18 8.65 -13.67
CA ASN A 19 -4.28 9.58 -13.99
C ASN A 19 -5.15 10.00 -12.78
N ASN A 20 -4.80 9.59 -11.55
CA ASN A 20 -5.60 9.88 -10.35
C ASN A 20 -5.22 11.21 -9.66
N PRO A 21 -6.11 11.78 -8.82
CA PRO A 21 -5.88 13.08 -8.20
C PRO A 21 -4.58 13.06 -7.38
N LYS A 22 -3.75 14.08 -7.59
CA LYS A 22 -2.48 14.29 -6.91
C LYS A 22 -2.70 14.86 -5.50
N THR A 23 -3.42 14.14 -4.64
CA THR A 23 -3.40 14.49 -3.21
C THR A 23 -1.99 14.25 -2.69
N GLN A 24 -1.57 15.06 -1.71
CA GLN A 24 -0.22 14.98 -1.15
C GLN A 24 0.10 13.56 -0.67
N ASP A 25 -0.87 12.90 -0.01
CA ASP A 25 -0.70 11.53 0.49
C ASP A 25 -0.36 10.51 -0.63
N ILE A 26 -0.97 10.65 -1.80
CA ILE A 26 -0.71 9.73 -2.93
C ILE A 26 0.68 10.00 -3.52
N LEU A 27 1.08 11.28 -3.63
CA LEU A 27 2.41 11.66 -4.11
C LEU A 27 3.50 11.17 -3.16
N ASP A 28 3.31 11.37 -1.86
CA ASP A 28 4.24 10.90 -0.82
C ASP A 28 4.35 9.38 -0.84
N CYS A 29 3.23 8.66 -0.97
CA CYS A 29 3.24 7.21 -1.14
C CYS A 29 4.07 6.78 -2.36
N ARG A 30 3.91 7.43 -3.51
CA ARG A 30 4.70 7.11 -4.71
C ARG A 30 6.19 7.38 -4.52
N TYR A 31 6.53 8.53 -3.96
CA TYR A 31 7.92 8.89 -3.67
C TYR A 31 8.60 7.86 -2.75
N HIS A 32 7.91 7.40 -1.70
CA HIS A 32 8.44 6.37 -0.82
C HIS A 32 8.60 5.01 -1.51
N LEU A 33 7.67 4.65 -2.40
CA LEU A 33 7.78 3.43 -3.20
C LEU A 33 8.98 3.51 -4.15
N GLU A 34 9.12 4.59 -4.91
CA GLU A 34 10.26 4.81 -5.83
C GLU A 34 11.61 4.77 -5.08
N ASN A 35 11.69 5.39 -3.89
CA ASN A 35 12.88 5.32 -3.05
C ASN A 35 13.20 3.89 -2.58
N LEU A 36 12.19 3.10 -2.22
CA LEU A 36 12.40 1.69 -1.86
C LEU A 36 12.96 0.88 -3.04
N GLU A 37 12.52 1.19 -4.27
CA GLU A 37 13.00 0.55 -5.49
C GLU A 37 14.47 0.94 -5.76
N SER A 38 14.77 2.23 -5.60
CA SER A 38 16.12 2.78 -5.77
C SER A 38 17.13 2.20 -4.77
N LEU A 39 16.69 1.89 -3.55
CA LEU A 39 17.52 1.24 -2.51
C LEU A 39 17.82 -0.25 -2.81
N GLY A 40 17.39 -0.78 -3.95
CA GLY A 40 17.60 -2.19 -4.33
C GLY A 40 16.72 -3.17 -3.55
N ASN A 41 15.78 -2.67 -2.75
CA ASN A 41 14.76 -3.49 -2.14
C ASN A 41 13.73 -3.85 -3.20
N ASN A 42 13.91 -5.00 -3.84
CA ASN A 42 12.93 -5.59 -4.74
C ASN A 42 11.59 -5.76 -4.00
N TYR A 43 10.67 -4.82 -4.20
CA TYR A 43 9.28 -4.93 -3.76
C TYR A 43 8.39 -5.25 -4.96
N ARG A 44 7.37 -6.08 -4.75
CA ARG A 44 6.30 -6.22 -5.75
C ARG A 44 5.34 -5.06 -5.61
N SER A 45 4.92 -4.53 -6.76
CA SER A 45 3.82 -3.56 -6.87
C SER A 45 2.68 -3.94 -5.92
N PRO A 46 2.12 -2.98 -5.17
CA PRO A 46 1.19 -3.28 -4.09
C PRO A 46 0.03 -4.12 -4.63
N VAL A 47 -0.17 -5.30 -4.03
CA VAL A 47 -1.14 -6.28 -4.50
C VAL A 47 -2.41 -6.11 -3.70
N GLY A 48 -3.52 -5.95 -4.42
CA GLY A 48 -4.86 -6.01 -3.83
C GLY A 48 -5.07 -7.34 -3.14
N SER A 49 -5.33 -7.29 -1.84
CA SER A 49 -5.72 -8.45 -1.04
C SER A 49 -7.02 -8.11 -0.34
N CYS A 50 -7.99 -9.05 -0.38
CA CYS A 50 -9.27 -8.81 0.26
C CYS A 50 -9.03 -8.73 1.79
N PRO A 51 -9.50 -7.68 2.49
CA PRO A 51 -9.28 -7.51 3.94
C PRO A 51 -9.73 -8.71 4.76
N HIS A 52 -10.66 -9.50 4.24
CA HIS A 52 -11.24 -10.67 4.90
C HIS A 52 -10.66 -12.01 4.46
N CYS A 53 -9.63 -12.05 3.59
CA CYS A 53 -8.98 -13.29 3.13
C CYS A 53 -8.30 -14.13 4.22
N GLY A 54 -8.23 -13.64 5.47
CA GLY A 54 -7.57 -14.38 6.55
C GLY A 54 -6.04 -14.22 6.55
N VAL A 55 -5.49 -13.26 5.82
CA VAL A 55 -4.08 -12.88 5.98
C VAL A 55 -3.93 -12.28 7.38
N GLN A 56 -3.36 -13.05 8.30
CA GLN A 56 -3.27 -12.72 9.73
C GLN A 56 -2.59 -11.36 9.95
N ALA A 57 -1.61 -11.02 9.11
CA ALA A 57 -0.94 -9.72 9.10
C ALA A 57 -1.88 -8.55 8.75
N MET A 58 -2.81 -8.72 7.80
CA MET A 58 -3.77 -7.66 7.44
C MET A 58 -4.80 -7.43 8.53
N ARG A 59 -5.30 -8.48 9.16
CA ARG A 59 -6.22 -8.34 10.32
C ARG A 59 -5.55 -7.58 11.47
N LYS A 60 -4.26 -7.84 11.70
CA LYS A 60 -3.48 -7.11 12.69
C LYS A 60 -3.28 -5.64 12.30
N ALA A 61 -2.98 -5.37 11.03
CA ALA A 61 -2.84 -4.00 10.52
C ALA A 61 -4.16 -3.22 10.62
N ASP A 62 -5.29 -3.79 10.21
CA ASP A 62 -6.64 -3.20 10.33
C ASP A 62 -7.00 -2.92 11.80
N PHE A 63 -6.72 -3.88 12.69
CA PHE A 63 -6.94 -3.70 14.14
C PHE A 63 -6.09 -2.55 14.70
N LEU A 64 -4.82 -2.43 14.30
CA LEU A 64 -3.94 -1.36 14.75
C LEU A 64 -4.38 0.00 14.20
N ALA A 65 -4.72 0.08 12.92
CA ALA A 65 -5.20 1.30 12.27
C ALA A 65 -6.49 1.83 12.91
N LYS A 66 -7.44 0.94 13.25
CA LYS A 66 -8.68 1.32 13.95
C LYS A 66 -8.46 1.80 15.38
N ARG A 67 -7.35 1.43 16.01
CA ARG A 67 -7.00 1.90 17.37
C ARG A 67 -6.21 3.21 17.37
N GLY A 68 -5.89 3.78 16.20
CA GLY A 68 -5.23 5.07 16.08
C GLY A 68 -3.80 5.08 16.61
N LEU A 69 -3.10 3.93 16.56
CA LEU A 69 -1.66 3.86 16.76
C LEU A 69 -0.91 4.36 15.53
#